data_AF-A0AAC9D1C5-F1
#
_entry.id   AF-A0AAC9D1C5-F1
#
_cell.length_a   1.000
_cell.length_b   1.000
_cell.length_c   1.000
_cell.angle_alpha   90.00
_cell.angle_beta   90.00
_cell.angle_gamma   90.00
#
_symmetry.space_group_name_H-M   'P 1'
#
loop_
_entity.id
_entity.type
_entity.pdbx_description
1 polymer ?
#
loop_
_entity_poly.entity_id
_entity_poly.type
_entity_poly.pdbx_seq_one_letter_code
_entity_poly.pdbx_strand_id
1 'polypeptide(L)'
;MQKNYLILLLLSTFYSCKKAASPPPLPQVNSFYKPVITPDDRKTITPEEARTYHVNKTHQYEYRTGNPGNYEYNYDVKGINSRGDSVCGNINVQGKYGAGILTSDSVAEVEINTEWISYGKLKATDKQGNEYHLIVK
;
A
#
# COMPACT_ATOMS: atom_id res chain seq x y z
N MET A 1 -8.53 69.40 -19.32
CA MET A 1 -8.73 68.77 -17.99
C MET A 1 -8.76 67.26 -18.17
N GLN A 2 -8.16 66.56 -17.21
CA GLN A 2 -7.92 65.11 -17.20
C GLN A 2 -9.20 64.28 -17.29
N LYS A 3 -9.11 63.08 -17.89
CA LYS A 3 -9.28 61.83 -17.13
C LYS A 3 -8.81 60.62 -17.95
N ASN A 4 -7.82 59.94 -17.38
CA ASN A 4 -7.39 58.60 -17.73
C ASN A 4 -8.54 57.62 -17.49
N TYR A 5 -8.74 56.67 -18.41
CA TYR A 5 -9.29 55.37 -18.06
C TYR A 5 -8.44 54.26 -18.67
N LEU A 6 -7.73 53.62 -17.75
CA LEU A 6 -7.00 52.37 -17.82
C LEU A 6 -8.03 51.23 -17.79
N ILE A 7 -8.05 50.32 -18.78
CA ILE A 7 -8.58 48.94 -18.74
C ILE A 7 -7.79 48.21 -19.85
N LEU A 8 -6.65 47.58 -19.58
CA LEU A 8 -6.44 46.22 -19.08
C LEU A 8 -7.15 45.11 -19.89
N LEU A 9 -6.34 44.42 -20.70
CA LEU A 9 -6.32 42.99 -21.01
C LEU A 9 -7.65 42.23 -21.22
N LEU A 10 -7.80 41.67 -22.43
CA LEU A 10 -8.19 40.27 -22.62
C LEU A 10 -7.82 39.80 -24.04
N LEU A 11 -6.53 39.42 -24.20
CA LEU A 11 -6.10 38.56 -25.30
C LEU A 11 -6.45 37.11 -24.91
N SER A 12 -7.66 36.68 -25.25
CA SER A 12 -8.02 35.26 -25.21
C SER A 12 -7.35 34.55 -26.39
N THR A 13 -6.12 34.09 -26.17
CA THR A 13 -5.45 33.15 -27.07
C THR A 13 -6.18 31.81 -26.98
N PHE A 14 -6.91 31.44 -28.03
CA PHE A 14 -7.41 30.08 -28.18
C PHE A 14 -6.23 29.14 -28.46
N TYR A 15 -5.52 28.72 -27.41
CA TYR A 15 -4.66 27.55 -27.47
C TYR A 15 -5.56 26.32 -27.64
N SER A 16 -5.86 25.98 -28.89
CA SER A 16 -6.41 24.69 -29.27
C SER A 16 -5.35 23.62 -29.03
N CYS A 17 -5.28 23.12 -27.80
CA CYS A 17 -4.50 21.95 -27.45
C CYS A 17 -5.10 20.75 -28.18
N LYS A 18 -4.49 20.34 -29.30
CA LYS A 18 -4.85 19.09 -29.97
C LYS A 18 -4.49 17.97 -29.00
N LYS A 19 -5.51 17.30 -28.44
CA LYS A 19 -5.29 16.10 -27.62
C LYS A 19 -4.54 15.09 -28.49
N ALA A 20 -3.30 14.78 -28.12
CA ALA A 20 -2.60 13.65 -28.69
C ALA A 20 -3.48 12.41 -28.46
N ALA A 21 -3.64 11.60 -29.51
CA ALA A 21 -4.35 10.34 -29.38
C ALA A 21 -3.71 9.52 -28.25
N SER A 22 -4.55 9.01 -27.35
CA SER A 22 -4.09 8.18 -26.23
C SER A 22 -3.20 7.04 -26.77
N PRO A 23 -2.07 6.72 -26.11
CA PRO A 23 -1.27 5.56 -26.48
C PRO A 23 -2.15 4.29 -26.50
N PRO A 24 -1.85 3.31 -27.36
CA PRO A 24 -2.54 2.03 -27.37
C PRO A 24 -2.54 1.42 -25.97
N PRO A 25 -3.62 0.75 -25.53
CA PRO A 25 -3.62 0.01 -24.28
C PRO A 25 -2.44 -0.97 -24.28
N LEU A 26 -1.58 -0.87 -23.26
CA LEU A 26 -0.49 -1.83 -23.09
C LEU A 26 -1.10 -3.24 -22.99
N PRO A 27 -0.45 -4.26 -23.59
CA PRO A 27 -0.91 -5.65 -23.47
C PRO A 27 -1.07 -5.98 -21.99
N GLN A 28 -2.27 -6.40 -21.60
CA GLN A 28 -2.50 -6.87 -20.24
C GLN A 28 -1.67 -8.13 -20.06
N VAL A 29 -0.54 -8.00 -19.38
CA VAL A 29 0.22 -9.14 -18.88
C VAL A 29 -0.78 -9.91 -18.02
N ASN A 30 -1.11 -11.14 -18.44
CA ASN A 30 -1.86 -12.08 -17.61
C ASN A 30 -1.04 -12.31 -16.34
N SER A 31 -1.29 -11.47 -15.34
CA SER A 31 -0.77 -11.62 -14.00
C SER A 31 -1.41 -12.89 -13.46
N PHE A 32 -0.66 -13.99 -13.51
CA PHE A 32 -0.98 -15.23 -12.80
C PHE A 32 -1.04 -15.05 -11.26
N TYR A 33 -0.77 -13.84 -10.76
CA TYR A 33 -0.83 -13.50 -9.34
C TYR A 33 -2.26 -13.20 -8.91
N LYS A 34 -2.70 -13.87 -7.84
CA LYS A 34 -3.91 -13.49 -7.11
C LYS A 34 -3.76 -12.04 -6.64
N PRO A 35 -4.70 -11.14 -6.96
CA PRO A 35 -4.63 -9.73 -6.54
C PRO A 35 -4.97 -9.52 -5.05
N VAL A 36 -5.03 -10.58 -4.26
CA VAL A 36 -5.47 -10.54 -2.86
C VAL A 36 -4.39 -11.20 -2.02
N ILE A 37 -3.63 -10.38 -1.30
CA ILE A 37 -2.74 -10.86 -0.24
C ILE A 37 -3.60 -11.48 0.86
N THR A 38 -3.18 -12.63 1.33
CA THR A 38 -3.81 -13.38 2.40
C THR A 38 -2.84 -13.55 3.57
N PRO A 39 -3.35 -13.77 4.79
CA PRO A 39 -2.51 -14.08 5.94
C PRO A 39 -1.64 -15.34 5.77
N ASP A 40 -1.95 -16.23 4.82
CA ASP A 40 -1.17 -17.44 4.56
C ASP A 40 0.09 -17.16 3.73
N ASP A 41 0.14 -16.05 2.99
CA ASP A 41 1.28 -15.73 2.11
C ASP A 41 2.57 -15.47 2.91
N ARG A 42 2.45 -15.09 4.21
CA ARG A 42 3.61 -15.01 5.12
C ARG A 42 4.19 -16.38 5.50
N LYS A 43 3.39 -17.45 5.43
CA LYS A 43 3.76 -18.77 5.98
C LYS A 43 4.72 -19.49 5.05
N THR A 44 4.68 -19.21 3.74
CA THR A 44 5.53 -19.88 2.75
C THR A 44 5.74 -18.98 1.56
N ILE A 45 7.01 -18.62 1.31
CA ILE A 45 7.40 -17.96 0.06
C ILE A 45 7.46 -19.03 -1.04
N THR A 46 6.79 -18.82 -2.17
CA THR A 46 6.85 -19.77 -3.29
C THR A 46 8.27 -19.80 -3.90
N PRO A 47 8.69 -20.90 -4.54
CA PRO A 47 9.98 -20.96 -5.24
C PRO A 47 10.15 -19.84 -6.28
N GLU A 48 9.07 -19.44 -6.93
CA GLU A 48 9.02 -18.34 -7.90
C GLU A 48 9.29 -16.98 -7.23
N GLU A 49 8.60 -16.67 -6.13
CA GLU A 49 8.79 -15.42 -5.38
C GLU A 49 10.19 -15.35 -4.77
N ALA A 50 10.70 -16.48 -4.29
CA ALA A 50 12.03 -16.59 -3.70
C ALA A 50 13.16 -16.18 -4.66
N ARG A 51 12.96 -16.30 -5.99
CA ARG A 51 13.93 -15.83 -7.00
C ARG A 51 14.14 -14.32 -6.97
N THR A 52 13.17 -13.59 -6.44
CA THR A 52 13.18 -12.12 -6.34
C THR A 52 13.34 -11.63 -4.90
N TYR A 53 13.63 -12.55 -3.97
CA TYR A 53 13.80 -12.24 -2.56
C TYR A 53 14.92 -11.22 -2.36
N HIS A 54 14.59 -10.17 -1.62
CA HIS A 54 15.52 -9.08 -1.39
C HIS A 54 15.34 -8.47 0.00
N VAL A 55 16.46 -8.28 0.70
CA VAL A 55 16.53 -7.63 2.02
C VAL A 55 17.30 -6.32 1.86
N ASN A 56 16.81 -5.26 2.49
CA ASN A 56 17.51 -3.98 2.55
C ASN A 56 17.41 -3.35 3.93
N LYS A 57 18.54 -3.25 4.63
CA LYS A 57 18.62 -2.71 5.99
C LYS A 57 18.36 -1.20 6.11
N THR A 58 18.26 -0.48 4.99
CA THR A 58 17.90 0.95 5.00
C THR A 58 16.40 1.20 4.96
N HIS A 59 15.59 0.16 4.78
CA HIS A 59 14.13 0.22 4.74
C HIS A 59 13.53 -0.56 5.91
N GLN A 60 12.26 -0.29 6.23
CA GLN A 60 11.55 -0.90 7.36
C GLN A 60 10.97 -2.29 7.06
N TYR A 61 11.04 -2.76 5.81
CA TYR A 61 10.59 -4.10 5.48
C TYR A 61 11.64 -5.13 5.89
N GLU A 62 11.20 -6.30 6.31
CA GLU A 62 12.07 -7.45 6.58
C GLU A 62 12.62 -8.00 5.26
N TYR A 63 11.73 -8.21 4.29
CA TYR A 63 12.07 -8.57 2.92
C TYR A 63 11.02 -8.05 1.93
N ARG A 64 11.38 -8.11 0.65
CA ARG A 64 10.44 -7.95 -0.47
C ARG A 64 10.65 -9.00 -1.53
N THR A 65 9.58 -9.31 -2.25
CA THR A 65 9.57 -10.19 -3.43
C THR A 65 8.83 -9.48 -4.57
N GLY A 66 8.90 -10.01 -5.78
CA GLY A 66 8.25 -9.47 -6.96
C GLY A 66 9.17 -8.70 -7.90
N ASN A 67 8.56 -8.03 -8.88
CA ASN A 67 9.25 -7.36 -9.99
C ASN A 67 8.99 -5.85 -9.96
N PRO A 68 9.80 -5.02 -10.66
CA PRO A 68 9.56 -3.58 -10.73
C PRO A 68 8.11 -3.22 -11.05
N GLY A 69 7.50 -2.42 -10.17
CA GLY A 69 6.08 -2.02 -10.28
C GLY A 69 5.08 -2.98 -9.62
N ASN A 70 5.52 -4.16 -9.17
CA ASN A 70 4.67 -5.12 -8.48
C ASN A 70 5.46 -5.87 -7.40
N TYR A 71 5.79 -5.17 -6.33
CA TYR A 71 6.48 -5.73 -5.18
C TYR A 71 5.51 -6.03 -4.04
N GLU A 72 5.78 -7.14 -3.37
CA GLU A 72 5.20 -7.47 -2.07
C GLU A 72 6.27 -7.27 -1.00
N TYR A 73 5.87 -6.67 0.12
CA TYR A 73 6.76 -6.29 1.21
C TYR A 73 6.28 -6.93 2.51
N ASN A 74 7.19 -7.59 3.21
CA ASN A 74 6.92 -8.15 4.53
C ASN A 74 7.35 -7.16 5.62
N TYR A 75 6.48 -6.96 6.61
CA TYR A 75 6.73 -6.07 7.73
C TYR A 75 6.38 -6.74 9.05
N ASP A 76 7.24 -6.53 10.05
CA ASP A 76 6.84 -6.67 11.44
C ASP A 76 6.11 -5.42 11.91
N VAL A 77 5.02 -5.63 12.64
CA VAL A 77 4.13 -4.57 13.13
C VAL A 77 3.89 -4.71 14.62
N LYS A 78 3.56 -3.58 15.25
CA LYS A 78 3.04 -3.49 16.61
C LYS A 78 1.90 -2.50 16.67
N GLY A 79 1.02 -2.66 17.64
CA GLY A 79 -0.11 -1.75 17.80
C GLY A 79 -0.90 -2.02 19.07
N ILE A 80 -2.11 -1.46 19.10
CA ILE A 80 -3.10 -1.69 20.15
C ILE A 80 -4.44 -2.08 19.53
N ASN A 81 -5.18 -2.95 20.21
CA ASN A 81 -6.56 -3.25 19.86
C ASN A 81 -7.53 -2.21 20.47
N SER A 82 -8.82 -2.33 20.17
CA SER A 82 -9.87 -1.44 20.69
C SER A 82 -10.02 -1.44 22.22
N ARG A 83 -9.51 -2.48 22.91
CA ARG A 83 -9.49 -2.56 24.38
C ARG A 83 -8.23 -1.95 25.00
N GLY A 84 -7.26 -1.56 24.18
CA GLY A 84 -5.95 -1.05 24.62
C GLY A 84 -4.89 -2.12 24.85
N ASP A 85 -5.16 -3.39 24.53
CA ASP A 85 -4.16 -4.46 24.65
C ASP A 85 -3.11 -4.32 23.54
N SER A 86 -1.85 -4.55 23.89
CA SER A 86 -0.74 -4.58 22.93
C SER A 86 -0.87 -5.80 22.00
N VAL A 87 -0.66 -5.56 20.71
CA VAL A 87 -0.60 -6.60 19.67
C VAL A 87 0.71 -6.46 18.89
N CYS A 88 1.29 -7.58 18.49
CA CYS A 88 2.39 -7.64 17.53
C CYS A 88 1.95 -8.48 16.35
N GLY A 89 2.63 -8.38 15.21
CA GLY A 89 2.30 -9.24 14.09
C GLY A 89 3.30 -9.12 12.96
N ASN A 90 3.02 -9.91 11.93
CA ASN A 90 3.77 -9.91 10.69
C ASN A 90 2.77 -9.90 9.53
N ILE A 91 3.01 -8.99 8.58
CA ILE A 91 2.10 -8.71 7.47
C ILE A 91 2.84 -8.67 6.15
N ASN A 92 2.15 -9.04 5.07
CA ASN A 92 2.59 -8.78 3.71
C ASN A 92 1.74 -7.66 3.13
N VAL A 93 2.35 -6.75 2.36
CA VAL A 93 1.69 -5.60 1.76
C VAL A 93 2.14 -5.40 0.32
N GLN A 94 1.17 -5.17 -0.57
CA GLN A 94 1.37 -4.89 -1.99
C GLN A 94 0.55 -3.65 -2.35
N GLY A 95 1.25 -2.59 -2.79
CA GLY A 95 0.61 -1.29 -2.98
C GLY A 95 0.02 -0.77 -1.67
N LYS A 96 -1.30 -0.51 -1.64
CA LYS A 96 -1.99 0.09 -0.50
C LYS A 96 -2.49 -0.93 0.54
N TYR A 97 -2.67 -2.19 0.13
CA TYR A 97 -3.40 -3.19 0.89
C TYR A 97 -2.53 -4.39 1.23
N GLY A 98 -2.83 -5.04 2.34
CA GLY A 98 -2.11 -6.23 2.77
C GLY A 98 -2.95 -7.12 3.65
N ALA A 99 -2.31 -8.18 4.15
CA ALA A 99 -2.90 -9.06 5.13
C ALA A 99 -1.80 -9.68 6.00
N GLY A 100 -2.19 -10.25 7.13
CA GLY A 100 -1.27 -10.95 7.99
C GLY A 100 -1.93 -11.43 9.27
N ILE A 101 -1.10 -11.66 10.28
CA ILE A 101 -1.54 -12.23 11.56
C ILE A 101 -1.00 -11.36 12.70
N LEU A 102 -1.90 -11.04 13.63
CA LEU A 102 -1.56 -10.45 14.92
C LEU A 102 -1.55 -11.52 16.01
N THR A 103 -0.68 -11.35 16.99
CA THR A 103 -0.61 -12.13 18.22
C THR A 103 -0.57 -11.18 19.42
N SER A 104 -1.14 -11.63 20.54
CA SER A 104 -1.02 -10.96 21.83
C SER A 104 -0.90 -11.99 22.94
N ASP A 105 -0.54 -11.56 24.15
CA ASP A 105 -0.48 -12.44 25.32
C ASP A 105 -1.85 -13.06 25.66
N SER A 106 -2.93 -12.45 25.19
CA SER A 106 -4.32 -12.85 25.47
C SER A 106 -5.02 -13.56 24.32
N VAL A 107 -4.46 -13.54 23.10
CA VAL A 107 -5.09 -14.09 21.90
C VAL A 107 -4.03 -14.80 21.04
N ALA A 108 -4.29 -16.07 20.73
CA ALA A 108 -3.33 -16.94 20.05
C ALA A 108 -2.87 -16.37 18.70
N GLU A 109 -3.79 -16.20 17.75
CA GLU A 109 -3.52 -15.61 16.43
C GLU A 109 -4.81 -14.98 15.88
N VAL A 110 -4.71 -13.80 15.27
CA VAL A 110 -5.81 -13.09 14.63
C VAL A 110 -5.43 -12.73 13.20
N GLU A 111 -6.16 -13.28 12.24
CA GLU A 111 -6.04 -12.90 10.83
C GLU A 111 -6.61 -11.50 10.59
N ILE A 112 -5.86 -10.67 9.88
CA ILE A 112 -6.22 -9.29 9.58
C ILE A 112 -5.99 -8.95 8.10
N ASN A 113 -6.80 -8.03 7.60
CA ASN A 113 -6.50 -7.25 6.39
C ASN A 113 -5.97 -5.88 6.80
N THR A 114 -5.09 -5.29 6.01
CA THR A 114 -4.44 -4.02 6.30
C THR A 114 -4.59 -3.02 5.16
N GLU A 115 -4.58 -1.74 5.53
CA GLU A 115 -4.55 -0.61 4.62
C GLU A 115 -3.54 0.43 5.13
N TRP A 116 -2.63 0.88 4.27
CA TRP A 116 -1.78 2.03 4.55
C TRP A 116 -2.62 3.29 4.69
N ILE A 117 -2.52 3.93 5.85
CA ILE A 117 -3.16 5.23 6.12
C ILE A 117 -2.14 6.38 6.17
N SER A 118 -0.87 6.08 6.47
CA SER A 118 0.25 7.01 6.35
C SER A 118 1.57 6.24 6.32
N TYR A 119 2.69 6.94 6.11
CA TYR A 119 4.01 6.33 6.20
C TYR A 119 4.21 5.64 7.56
N GLY A 120 4.52 4.34 7.53
CA GLY A 120 4.73 3.51 8.72
C GLY A 120 3.48 3.22 9.56
N LYS A 121 2.27 3.61 9.13
CA LYS A 121 1.03 3.36 9.88
C LYS A 121 -0.03 2.69 9.03
N LEU A 122 -0.64 1.64 9.58
CA LEU A 122 -1.72 0.89 8.96
C LEU A 122 -2.96 0.90 9.83
N LYS A 123 -4.12 0.90 9.17
CA LYS A 123 -5.38 0.44 9.76
C LYS A 123 -5.51 -1.04 9.42
N ALA A 124 -5.86 -1.86 10.39
CA ALA A 124 -6.16 -3.27 10.17
C ALA A 124 -7.54 -3.65 10.68
N THR A 125 -8.11 -4.70 10.10
CA THR A 125 -9.44 -5.21 10.46
C THR A 125 -9.45 -6.73 10.39
N ASP A 126 -9.97 -7.38 11.42
CA ASP A 126 -10.16 -8.83 11.43
C ASP A 126 -11.48 -9.25 10.76
N LYS A 127 -11.73 -10.56 10.70
CA LYS A 127 -12.97 -11.13 10.12
C LYS A 127 -14.24 -10.72 10.86
N GLN A 128 -14.13 -10.32 12.13
CA GLN A 128 -15.24 -9.90 12.97
C GLN A 128 -15.48 -8.37 12.89
N GLY A 129 -14.63 -7.63 12.19
CA GLY A 129 -14.73 -6.18 12.07
C GLY A 129 -14.03 -5.42 13.20
N ASN A 130 -13.24 -6.09 14.05
CA ASN A 130 -12.45 -5.40 15.05
C ASN A 130 -11.30 -4.64 14.38
N GLU A 131 -11.10 -3.39 14.79
CA GLU A 131 -10.08 -2.51 14.22
C GLU A 131 -8.80 -2.48 15.07
N TYR A 132 -7.67 -2.34 14.39
CA TYR A 132 -6.35 -2.20 15.00
C TYR A 132 -5.57 -1.08 14.32
N HIS A 133 -4.86 -0.30 15.15
CA HIS A 133 -3.94 0.72 14.66
C HIS A 133 -2.52 0.21 14.79
N LEU A 134 -1.87 -0.02 13.65
CA LEU A 134 -0.57 -0.68 13.57
C LEU A 134 0.51 0.30 13.11
N ILE A 135 1.72 0.09 13.62
CA ILE A 135 2.94 0.79 13.24
C ILE A 135 3.98 -0.25 12.85
N VAL A 136 4.69 -0.01 11.75
CA VAL A 136 5.82 -0.85 11.33
C VAL A 136 7.01 -0.65 12.29
N LYS A 137 7.73 -1.74 12.58
CA LYS A 137 8.87 -1.74 13.50
C LYS A 137 10.15 -1.15 12.89
#